data_AF-A0A1B6ILR5-F1
#
_entry.id   AF-A0A1B6ILR5-F1
#
_cell.length_a   1.000
_cell.length_b   1.000
_cell.length_c   1.000
_cell.angle_alpha   90.00
_cell.angle_beta   90.00
_cell.angle_gamma   90.00
#
_symmetry.space_group_name_H-M   'P 1'
#
loop_
_entity.id
_entity.type
_entity.pdbx_description
1 polymer ?
#
loop_
_entity_poly.entity_id
_entity_poly.type
_entity_poly.pdbx_seq_one_letter_code
_entity_poly.pdbx_strand_id
1 'polypeptide(L)'
;FYFNNQPVSNSTEEQLGWLYADSLIIFSVWQAAQLIAEKSSAPVYFYKFDFEGRYSYRYRLGTQIPYGVGHHDDLIYLFYIKPFFPLFNQTDPEAYMVRTLTSIYANFAHFGVPTLPDPTTQWYPMTKNTLQHLNIGKPQTMKSGLPYP
;
A
#
# COMPACT_ATOMS: atom_id res chain seq x y z
N PHE A 1 -8.67 -15.21 16.84
CA PHE A 1 -8.75 -14.44 15.58
C PHE A 1 -7.49 -14.70 14.75
N TYR A 2 -6.36 -13.98 14.93
CA TYR A 2 -5.17 -14.20 14.10
C TYR A 2 -4.59 -15.62 14.17
N PHE A 3 -4.37 -16.16 15.38
CA PHE A 3 -3.66 -17.43 15.54
C PHE A 3 -4.55 -18.68 15.57
N ASN A 4 -5.89 -18.55 15.57
CA ASN A 4 -6.82 -19.68 15.69
C ASN A 4 -6.43 -20.70 16.79
N ASN A 5 -6.09 -20.20 17.98
CA ASN A 5 -5.61 -20.96 19.14
C ASN A 5 -4.31 -21.76 18.93
N GLN A 6 -3.55 -21.48 17.87
CA GLN A 6 -2.20 -22.01 17.67
C GLN A 6 -1.16 -21.19 18.44
N PRO A 7 -0.07 -21.82 18.91
CA PRO A 7 1.03 -21.10 19.53
C PRO A 7 1.80 -20.25 18.50
N VAL A 8 2.52 -19.24 19.01
CA VAL A 8 3.48 -18.49 18.20
C VAL A 8 4.67 -19.39 17.86
N SER A 9 4.92 -19.58 16.56
CA SER A 9 6.01 -20.38 16.03
C SER A 9 6.34 -19.94 14.60
N ASN A 10 7.32 -20.57 13.96
CA ASN A 10 7.64 -20.31 12.55
C ASN A 10 6.46 -20.63 11.62
N SER A 11 5.54 -21.52 11.99
CA SER A 11 4.36 -21.83 11.18
C SER A 11 3.25 -20.78 11.32
N THR A 12 3.36 -19.87 12.30
CA THR A 12 2.39 -18.79 12.53
C THR A 12 3.00 -17.39 12.36
N GLU A 13 4.13 -17.30 11.67
CA GLU A 13 4.84 -16.03 11.43
C GLU A 13 3.97 -15.02 10.66
N GLU A 14 3.21 -15.47 9.67
CA GLU A 14 2.32 -14.60 8.88
C GLU A 14 1.20 -14.00 9.74
N GLN A 15 0.59 -14.82 10.61
CA GLN A 15 -0.46 -14.37 11.54
C GLN A 15 0.08 -13.36 12.55
N LEU A 16 1.35 -13.53 12.97
CA LEU A 16 2.04 -12.53 13.78
C LEU A 16 2.26 -11.24 12.98
N GLY A 17 2.63 -11.33 11.70
CA GLY A 17 2.72 -10.20 10.78
C GLY A 17 1.40 -9.42 10.65
N TRP A 18 0.27 -10.12 10.48
CA TRP A 18 -1.06 -9.51 10.42
C TRP A 18 -1.41 -8.79 11.72
N LEU A 19 -1.17 -9.42 12.87
CA LEU A 19 -1.39 -8.77 14.17
C LEU A 19 -0.59 -7.46 14.30
N TYR A 20 0.69 -7.46 13.90
CA TYR A 20 1.53 -6.26 13.95
C TYR A 20 1.08 -5.19 12.95
N ALA A 21 0.78 -5.55 11.71
CA ALA A 21 0.30 -4.62 10.70
C ALA A 21 -0.99 -3.92 11.16
N ASP A 22 -1.91 -4.69 11.72
CA ASP A 22 -3.21 -4.18 12.17
C ASP A 22 -3.06 -3.26 13.38
N SER A 23 -2.30 -3.70 14.39
CA SER A 23 -2.16 -2.98 15.66
C SER A 23 -1.28 -1.73 15.58
N LEU A 24 -0.22 -1.75 14.77
CA LEU A 24 0.75 -0.65 14.70
C LEU A 24 0.37 0.39 13.64
N ILE A 25 -0.20 -0.04 12.52
CA ILE A 25 -0.38 0.83 11.35
C ILE A 25 -1.85 0.94 10.95
N ILE A 26 -2.46 -0.17 10.54
CA ILE A 26 -3.72 -0.10 9.77
C ILE A 26 -4.85 0.50 10.61
N PHE A 27 -5.03 0.06 11.86
CA PHE A 27 -6.14 0.52 12.69
C PHE A 27 -6.10 2.01 12.96
N SER A 28 -4.96 2.54 13.40
CA SER A 28 -4.80 3.95 13.74
C SER A 28 -4.89 4.84 12.49
N VAL A 29 -4.24 4.45 11.39
CA VAL A 29 -4.24 5.21 10.13
C VAL A 29 -5.63 5.25 9.50
N TRP A 30 -6.35 4.12 9.53
CA TRP A 30 -7.73 4.08 9.05
C TRP A 30 -8.68 4.93 9.93
N GLN A 31 -8.58 4.83 11.25
CA GLN A 31 -9.42 5.65 12.15
C GLN A 31 -9.18 7.13 11.93
N ALA A 32 -7.91 7.53 11.80
CA ALA A 32 -7.55 8.91 11.50
C ALA A 32 -8.15 9.34 10.15
N ALA A 33 -8.00 8.54 9.10
CA ALA A 33 -8.53 8.87 7.78
C ALA A 33 -10.06 9.00 7.76
N GLN A 34 -10.78 8.13 8.47
CA GLN A 34 -12.24 8.23 8.63
C GLN A 34 -12.67 9.49 9.39
N LEU A 35 -12.00 9.80 10.50
CA LEU A 35 -12.29 11.01 11.27
C LEU A 35 -12.03 12.27 10.45
N ILE A 36 -10.92 12.31 9.71
CA ILE A 36 -10.61 13.41 8.79
C ILE A 36 -11.68 13.48 7.69
N ALA A 37 -12.07 12.36 7.08
CA ALA A 37 -13.09 12.33 6.04
C ALA A 37 -14.48 12.79 6.55
N GLU A 38 -14.79 12.55 7.82
CA GLU A 38 -16.03 13.02 8.43
C GLU A 38 -16.03 14.54 8.70
N LYS A 39 -14.89 15.11 9.10
CA LYS A 39 -14.81 16.50 9.57
C LYS A 39 -14.28 17.48 8.53
N SER A 40 -13.51 16.99 7.56
CA SER A 40 -12.92 17.78 6.49
C SER A 40 -13.96 18.11 5.42
N SER A 41 -13.92 19.34 4.91
CA SER A 41 -14.63 19.71 3.67
C SER A 41 -13.88 19.27 2.41
N ALA A 42 -12.59 18.94 2.53
CA ALA A 42 -11.76 18.44 1.45
C ALA A 42 -11.83 16.89 1.37
N PRO A 43 -11.77 16.31 0.16
CA PRO A 43 -11.81 14.87 -0.03
C PRO A 43 -10.59 14.18 0.58
N VAL A 44 -10.81 13.01 1.18
CA VAL A 44 -9.75 12.15 1.74
C VAL A 44 -9.62 10.91 0.89
N TYR A 45 -8.41 10.59 0.45
CA TYR A 45 -8.11 9.40 -0.33
C TYR A 45 -7.26 8.44 0.49
N PHE A 46 -7.58 7.15 0.40
CA PHE A 46 -6.93 6.12 1.20
C PHE A 46 -6.52 4.95 0.31
N TYR A 47 -5.30 4.45 0.50
CA TYR A 47 -4.77 3.34 -0.27
C TYR A 47 -4.11 2.30 0.64
N LYS A 48 -4.05 1.08 0.10
CA LYS A 48 -3.15 0.02 0.57
C LYS A 48 -2.16 -0.25 -0.57
N PHE A 49 -0.87 -0.18 -0.29
CA PHE A 49 0.15 -0.59 -1.25
C PHE A 49 0.30 -2.11 -1.23
N ASP A 50 0.29 -2.74 -2.41
CA ASP A 50 0.16 -4.19 -2.56
C ASP A 50 0.86 -4.69 -3.83
N PHE A 51 1.90 -3.98 -4.27
CA PHE A 51 2.72 -4.38 -5.41
C PHE A 51 4.03 -5.01 -4.92
N GLU A 52 4.17 -6.31 -5.16
CA GLU A 52 5.41 -7.05 -4.91
C GLU A 52 6.30 -7.00 -6.15
N GLY A 53 7.33 -6.14 -6.11
CA GLY A 53 8.39 -6.12 -7.13
C GLY A 53 9.57 -7.01 -6.78
N ARG A 54 10.67 -6.90 -7.54
CA ARG A 54 11.89 -7.70 -7.30
C ARG A 54 12.67 -7.26 -6.05
N TYR A 55 12.37 -6.08 -5.52
CA TYR A 55 13.11 -5.44 -4.43
C TYR A 55 12.17 -5.14 -3.27
N SER A 56 12.68 -5.32 -2.06
CA SER A 56 11.97 -5.05 -0.81
C SER A 56 12.96 -4.63 0.28
N TYR A 57 12.49 -4.00 1.33
CA TYR A 57 13.22 -3.85 2.59
C TYR A 57 13.23 -5.14 3.44
N ARG A 58 12.38 -6.12 3.10
CA ARG A 58 12.25 -7.38 3.83
C ARG A 58 12.36 -8.60 2.91
N TYR A 59 13.47 -9.32 3.01
CA TYR A 59 13.69 -10.57 2.30
C TYR A 59 13.53 -11.78 3.22
N ARG A 60 13.23 -12.95 2.63
CA ARG A 60 13.26 -14.22 3.36
C ARG A 60 14.70 -14.53 3.78
N LEU A 61 14.86 -15.01 5.01
CA LEU A 61 16.17 -15.25 5.62
C LEU A 61 17.07 -16.10 4.73
N GLY A 62 18.27 -15.59 4.44
CA GLY A 62 19.25 -16.28 3.59
C GLY A 62 18.96 -16.25 2.08
N THR A 63 17.98 -15.46 1.62
CA THR A 63 17.63 -15.35 0.20
C THR A 63 17.53 -13.89 -0.25
N GLN A 64 17.44 -13.68 -1.56
CA GLN A 64 17.07 -12.40 -2.17
C GLN A 64 15.60 -12.39 -2.64
N ILE A 65 14.78 -13.28 -2.08
CA ILE A 65 13.35 -13.37 -2.41
C ILE A 65 12.60 -12.46 -1.43
N PRO A 66 11.85 -11.45 -1.90
CA PRO A 66 10.97 -10.66 -1.05
C PRO A 66 10.08 -11.56 -0.19
N TYR A 67 9.86 -11.16 1.06
CA TYR A 67 8.93 -11.91 1.92
C TYR A 67 7.47 -11.68 1.47
N GLY A 68 7.21 -10.51 0.93
CA GLY A 68 5.93 -9.95 0.49
C GLY A 68 6.07 -8.43 0.47
N VAL A 69 4.96 -7.71 0.45
CA VAL A 69 4.98 -6.23 0.52
C VAL A 69 5.24 -5.78 1.96
N GLY A 70 6.43 -5.23 2.19
CA GLY A 70 6.90 -4.78 3.49
C GLY A 70 6.73 -3.29 3.74
N HIS A 71 7.05 -2.89 4.98
CA HIS A 71 7.12 -1.47 5.35
C HIS A 71 8.19 -0.75 4.52
N HIS A 72 7.85 0.44 4.01
CA HIS A 72 8.66 1.28 3.12
C HIS A 72 8.83 0.79 1.66
N ASP A 73 8.25 -0.36 1.27
CA ASP A 73 8.40 -0.86 -0.09
C ASP A 73 7.75 0.05 -1.15
N ASP A 74 6.73 0.83 -0.78
CA ASP A 74 6.13 1.85 -1.65
C ASP A 74 7.12 2.97 -2.01
N LEU A 75 8.00 3.36 -1.07
CA LEU A 75 9.01 4.40 -1.28
C LEU A 75 10.01 4.05 -2.37
N ILE A 76 10.24 2.74 -2.62
CA ILE A 76 11.12 2.24 -3.67
C ILE A 76 10.67 2.73 -5.06
N TYR A 77 9.36 2.97 -5.23
CA TYR A 77 8.77 3.41 -6.49
C TYR A 77 8.52 4.92 -6.56
N LEU A 78 8.73 5.65 -5.46
CA LEU A 78 8.62 7.11 -5.40
C LEU A 78 9.98 7.80 -5.47
N PHE A 79 11.01 7.20 -4.85
CA PHE A 79 12.31 7.83 -4.66
C PHE A 79 13.44 6.93 -5.15
N TYR A 80 14.48 7.54 -5.70
CA TYR A 80 15.71 6.82 -5.98
C TYR A 80 16.55 6.70 -4.70
N ILE A 81 16.50 5.53 -4.06
CA ILE A 81 17.19 5.24 -2.81
C ILE A 81 18.50 4.50 -3.10
N LYS A 82 19.46 5.23 -3.67
CA LYS A 82 20.74 4.72 -4.19
C LYS A 82 21.49 3.71 -3.28
N PRO A 83 21.55 3.89 -1.94
CA PRO A 83 22.27 2.93 -1.09
C PRO A 83 21.68 1.53 -1.04
N PHE A 84 20.37 1.38 -1.34
CA PHE A 84 19.64 0.13 -1.15
C PHE A 84 19.11 -0.49 -2.45
N PHE A 85 18.77 0.34 -3.45
CA PHE A 85 18.11 -0.13 -4.67
C PHE A 85 18.72 0.48 -5.94
N PRO A 86 18.69 -0.25 -7.06
CA PRO A 86 19.12 0.29 -8.34
C PRO A 86 18.16 1.38 -8.82
N LEU A 87 18.63 2.20 -9.77
CA LEU A 87 17.75 3.08 -10.51
C LEU A 87 17.01 2.25 -11.57
N PHE A 88 15.68 2.29 -11.58
CA PHE A 88 14.87 1.57 -12.57
C PHE A 88 14.83 2.30 -13.92
N ASN A 89 14.99 1.53 -14.99
CA ASN A 89 14.88 1.96 -16.37
C ASN A 89 13.47 1.72 -16.91
N GLN A 90 13.15 2.24 -18.10
CA GLN A 90 11.83 2.03 -18.71
C GLN A 90 11.51 0.56 -19.06
N THR A 91 12.56 -0.26 -19.23
CA THR A 91 12.47 -1.69 -19.55
C THR A 91 12.27 -2.58 -18.33
N ASP A 92 12.46 -2.04 -17.12
CA ASP A 92 12.27 -2.81 -15.89
C ASP A 92 10.78 -3.07 -15.62
N PRO A 93 10.43 -4.24 -15.03
CA PRO A 93 9.08 -4.50 -14.54
C PRO A 93 8.56 -3.41 -13.60
N GLU A 94 9.44 -2.83 -12.80
CA GLU A 94 9.17 -1.77 -11.81
C GLU A 94 8.74 -0.45 -12.47
N ALA A 95 9.12 -0.22 -13.73
CA ALA A 95 8.78 1.02 -14.45
C ALA A 95 7.27 1.29 -14.49
N TYR A 96 6.46 0.23 -14.51
CA TYR A 96 5.01 0.35 -14.38
C TYR A 96 4.61 1.01 -13.05
N MET A 97 5.09 0.49 -11.92
CA MET A 97 4.70 1.00 -10.61
C MET A 97 5.34 2.35 -10.32
N VAL A 98 6.58 2.60 -10.79
CA VAL A 98 7.20 3.93 -10.73
C VAL A 98 6.30 4.95 -11.41
N ARG A 99 5.87 4.70 -12.66
CA ARG A 99 4.96 5.61 -13.37
C ARG A 99 3.61 5.75 -12.65
N THR A 100 3.05 4.67 -12.14
CA THR A 100 1.77 4.70 -11.42
C THR A 100 1.85 5.56 -10.17
N LEU A 101 2.78 5.27 -9.27
CA LEU A 101 2.84 5.90 -7.97
C LEU A 101 3.28 7.37 -8.08
N THR A 102 4.26 7.67 -8.93
CA THR A 102 4.66 9.07 -9.19
C THR A 102 3.54 9.88 -9.83
N SER A 103 2.75 9.32 -10.75
CA SER A 103 1.60 10.01 -11.35
C SER A 103 0.50 10.29 -10.31
N ILE A 104 0.19 9.31 -9.46
CA ILE A 104 -0.78 9.48 -8.36
C ILE A 104 -0.39 10.67 -7.48
N TYR A 105 0.86 10.69 -7.00
CA TYR A 105 1.34 11.73 -6.10
C TYR A 105 1.43 13.10 -6.79
N ALA A 106 1.91 13.15 -8.04
CA ALA A 106 1.98 14.38 -8.82
C ALA A 106 0.58 14.97 -9.09
N ASN A 107 -0.38 14.14 -9.47
CA ASN A 107 -1.75 14.57 -9.75
C ASN A 107 -2.46 15.02 -8.46
N PHE A 108 -2.27 14.31 -7.35
CA PHE A 108 -2.79 14.77 -6.06
C PHE A 108 -2.18 16.12 -5.64
N ALA A 109 -0.87 16.30 -5.79
CA ALA A 109 -0.22 17.56 -5.45
C ALA A 109 -0.67 18.73 -6.33
N HIS A 110 -0.93 18.48 -7.62
CA HIS A 110 -1.31 19.52 -8.57
C HIS A 110 -2.81 19.85 -8.57
N PHE A 111 -3.67 18.83 -8.46
CA PHE A 111 -5.12 18.96 -8.62
C PHE A 111 -5.93 18.70 -7.34
N GLY A 112 -5.31 18.17 -6.28
CA GLY A 112 -6.03 17.70 -5.08
C GLY A 112 -6.80 16.39 -5.28
N VAL A 113 -6.71 15.77 -6.47
CA VAL A 113 -7.39 14.53 -6.83
C VAL A 113 -6.36 13.55 -7.39
N PRO A 114 -6.15 12.37 -6.78
CA PRO A 114 -5.26 11.38 -7.33
C PRO A 114 -5.94 10.70 -8.52
N THR A 115 -5.32 10.77 -9.70
CA THR A 115 -5.78 10.03 -10.88
C THR A 115 -4.77 8.95 -11.26
N LEU A 116 -5.30 7.82 -11.73
CA LEU A 116 -4.50 6.68 -12.15
C LEU A 116 -4.09 6.80 -13.62
N PRO A 117 -2.94 6.24 -14.02
CA PRO A 117 -2.58 6.17 -15.44
C PRO A 117 -3.59 5.37 -16.28
N ASP A 118 -4.22 4.36 -15.67
CA ASP A 118 -5.34 3.64 -16.28
C ASP A 118 -6.65 4.40 -16.01
N PRO A 119 -7.28 4.98 -17.04
CA PRO A 119 -8.50 5.78 -16.87
C PRO A 119 -9.73 4.94 -16.54
N THR A 120 -9.66 3.61 -16.67
CA THR A 120 -10.80 2.73 -16.39
C THR A 120 -11.06 2.56 -14.90
N THR A 121 -10.04 2.77 -14.06
CA THR A 121 -10.17 2.69 -12.60
C THR A 121 -10.27 4.10 -12.02
N GLN A 122 -11.43 4.44 -11.46
CA GLN A 122 -11.60 5.69 -10.73
C GLN A 122 -11.29 5.48 -9.25
N TRP A 123 -10.46 6.36 -8.68
CA TRP A 123 -10.19 6.39 -7.25
C TRP A 123 -11.20 7.31 -6.56
N TYR A 124 -12.15 6.72 -5.87
CA TYR A 124 -13.15 7.46 -5.10
C TYR A 124 -12.61 7.86 -3.72
N PRO A 125 -12.88 9.09 -3.26
CA PRO A 125 -12.54 9.49 -1.89
C PRO A 125 -13.35 8.68 -0.87
N MET A 126 -12.87 8.65 0.36
CA MET A 126 -13.61 8.11 1.49
C MET A 126 -14.87 8.96 1.74
N THR A 127 -15.97 8.32 2.12
CA THR A 127 -17.14 9.01 2.65
C THR A 127 -17.41 8.57 4.08
N LYS A 128 -18.16 9.38 4.84
CA LYS A 128 -18.52 9.11 6.25
C LYS A 128 -19.05 7.68 6.50
N ASN A 129 -19.71 7.08 5.51
CA ASN A 129 -20.35 5.77 5.63
C ASN A 129 -19.75 4.69 4.72
N THR A 130 -18.65 4.99 4.00
CA THR A 130 -18.02 4.00 3.10
C THR A 130 -16.66 3.59 3.63
N LEU A 131 -16.51 2.28 3.82
CA LEU A 131 -15.23 1.64 4.01
C LEU A 131 -14.71 1.30 2.63
N GLN A 132 -13.72 2.04 2.14
CA GLN A 132 -13.10 1.74 0.87
C GLN A 132 -11.67 2.26 0.79
N HIS A 133 -10.88 1.61 -0.04
CA HIS A 133 -9.50 1.99 -0.31
C HIS A 133 -9.12 1.59 -1.73
N LEU A 134 -8.13 2.28 -2.29
CA LEU A 134 -7.49 1.81 -3.50
C LEU A 134 -6.41 0.79 -3.14
N ASN A 135 -6.51 -0.43 -3.64
CA ASN A 135 -5.41 -1.39 -3.60
C ASN A 135 -4.45 -1.07 -4.76
N ILE A 136 -3.27 -0.55 -4.43
CA ILE A 136 -2.22 -0.23 -5.40
C ILE A 136 -1.36 -1.47 -5.63
N GLY A 137 -1.92 -2.39 -6.42
CA GLY A 137 -1.23 -3.56 -6.97
C GLY A 137 -1.07 -3.45 -8.49
N LYS A 138 -1.14 -4.59 -9.19
CA LYS A 138 -1.21 -4.66 -10.66
C LYS A 138 -2.24 -5.73 -11.08
N PRO A 139 -3.47 -5.34 -11.50
CA PRO A 139 -3.96 -3.96 -11.68
C PRO A 139 -4.30 -3.24 -10.36
N GLN A 140 -4.45 -1.92 -10.41
CA GLN A 140 -5.03 -1.16 -9.30
C GLN A 140 -6.53 -1.46 -9.21
N THR A 141 -7.05 -1.63 -8.00
CA THR A 141 -8.48 -1.96 -7.82
C THR A 141 -9.06 -1.22 -6.62
N MET A 142 -10.26 -0.67 -6.76
CA MET A 142 -11.03 -0.19 -5.62
C MET A 142 -11.55 -1.37 -4.82
N LYS A 143 -11.32 -1.36 -3.50
CA LYS A 143 -11.77 -2.39 -2.58
C LYS A 143 -12.70 -1.78 -1.55
N SER A 144 -13.83 -2.45 -1.32
CA SER A 144 -14.71 -2.17 -0.19
C SER A 144 -14.18 -2.85 1.07
N GLY A 145 -14.44 -2.25 2.22
CA GLY A 145 -13.98 -2.74 3.51
C GLY A 145 -12.61 -2.22 3.91
N LEU A 146 -12.17 -2.73 5.06
CA LEU A 146 -10.88 -2.43 5.66
C LEU A 146 -9.79 -3.24 4.95
N PRO A 147 -8.54 -2.76 4.93
CA PRO A 147 -7.41 -3.51 4.34
C PRO A 147 -6.90 -4.64 5.26
N TYR A 148 -7.79 -5.28 6.02
CA TYR A 148 -7.50 -6.41 6.91
C TYR A 148 -7.68 -7.77 6.20
N PRO A 149 -7.01 -8.83 6.67
CA PRO A 149 -7.42 -10.21 6.41
C PRO A 149 -8.74 -10.59 7.12
#